data_AF-A0A1M5PAA3-F1
#
_entry.id   AF-A0A1M5PAA3-F1
#
_cell.length_a   1.000
_cell.length_b   1.000
_cell.length_c   1.000
_cell.angle_alpha   90.00
_cell.angle_beta   90.00
_cell.angle_gamma   90.00
#
_symmetry.space_group_name_H-M   'P 1'
#
loop_
_entity.id
_entity.type
_entity.pdbx_description
1 polymer ?
#
loop_
_entity_poly.entity_id
_entity_poly.type
_entity_poly.pdbx_seq_one_letter_code
_entity_poly.pdbx_strand_id
1 'polypeptide(L)'
;MVTWVYDEIGCAGAILDDFCIRDLAGHTVGWVFGLSVFSLKGEHIGWFEDGVFFDIHNNVLGFIPAATGLPAEAPALAPEPPLPAFSKRPHVPALRGRVARPAGRGWSGYCIASYLAQSGVPASGLPYLPHMAGQSRAAGSELQR
;
A
#
# COMPACT_ATOMS: atom_id res chain seq x y z
N MET A 1 0.06 -14.64 11.59
CA MET A 1 -1.22 -14.12 11.09
C MET A 1 -1.06 -13.77 9.62
N VAL A 2 -1.98 -14.22 8.77
CA VAL A 2 -2.02 -13.85 7.35
C VAL A 2 -3.30 -13.05 7.12
N THR A 3 -3.20 -11.85 6.55
CA THR A 3 -4.38 -11.01 6.27
C THR A 3 -4.16 -10.17 5.02
N TRP A 4 -5.24 -9.88 4.30
CA TRP A 4 -5.23 -8.97 3.15
C TRP A 4 -5.15 -7.52 3.63
N VAL A 5 -4.41 -6.72 2.89
CA VAL A 5 -4.34 -5.26 3.06
C VAL A 5 -5.07 -4.62 1.90
N TYR A 6 -6.02 -3.75 2.24
CA TYR A 6 -6.95 -3.10 1.32
C TYR A 6 -6.56 -1.64 1.09
N ASP A 7 -6.81 -1.13 -0.11
CA ASP A 7 -6.60 0.27 -0.49
C ASP A 7 -7.84 1.15 -0.23
N GLU A 8 -7.77 2.42 -0.65
CA GLU A 8 -8.80 3.44 -0.46
C GLU A 8 -10.16 3.11 -1.08
N ILE A 9 -10.21 2.18 -2.03
CA ILE A 9 -11.45 1.73 -2.68
C ILE A 9 -11.90 0.35 -2.19
N GLY A 10 -11.22 -0.23 -1.20
CA GLY A 10 -11.56 -1.54 -0.63
C GLY A 10 -11.07 -2.72 -1.47
N CYS A 11 -10.08 -2.52 -2.34
CA CYS A 11 -9.45 -3.58 -3.13
C CYS A 11 -8.19 -4.11 -2.42
N ALA A 12 -8.01 -5.42 -2.41
CA ALA A 12 -6.82 -6.06 -1.84
C ALA A 12 -5.57 -5.73 -2.70
N GLY A 13 -4.56 -5.13 -2.08
CA GLY A 13 -3.33 -4.69 -2.75
C GLY A 13 -2.04 -5.33 -2.23
N ALA A 14 -2.07 -5.91 -1.03
CA ALA A 14 -0.92 -6.61 -0.44
C ALA A 14 -1.39 -7.64 0.60
N ILE A 15 -0.47 -8.48 1.06
CA ILE A 15 -0.71 -9.46 2.12
C ILE A 15 0.25 -9.17 3.28
N LEU A 16 -0.27 -9.07 4.49
CA LEU A 16 0.53 -9.06 5.72
C LEU A 16 0.59 -10.48 6.28
N ASP A 17 1.79 -11.05 6.31
CA ASP A 17 2.12 -12.40 6.77
C ASP A 17 3.12 -12.30 7.95
N ASP A 18 2.59 -12.30 9.17
CA ASP A 18 3.29 -11.95 10.42
C ASP A 18 3.92 -10.55 10.35
N PHE A 19 5.24 -10.48 10.19
CA PHE A 19 6.03 -9.27 10.02
C PHE A 19 6.46 -9.06 8.56
N CYS A 20 6.06 -9.95 7.65
CA CYS A 20 6.43 -9.92 6.25
C CYS A 20 5.29 -9.30 5.43
N ILE A 21 5.62 -8.36 4.54
CA ILE A 21 4.67 -7.82 3.57
C ILE A 21 4.92 -8.52 2.24
N ARG A 22 3.85 -8.99 1.61
CA ARG A 22 3.91 -9.70 0.33
C ARG A 22 3.05 -9.01 -0.73
N ASP A 23 3.49 -9.13 -1.98
CA ASP A 23 2.69 -8.75 -3.14
C ASP A 23 1.54 -9.77 -3.38
N LEU A 24 0.70 -9.47 -4.38
CA LEU A 24 -0.42 -10.33 -4.78
C LEU A 24 0.02 -11.69 -5.36
N ALA A 25 1.29 -11.84 -5.73
CA ALA A 25 1.87 -13.09 -6.20
C ALA A 25 2.51 -13.91 -5.06
N GLY A 26 2.52 -13.40 -3.82
CA GLY A 26 3.08 -14.06 -2.65
C GLY A 26 4.58 -13.80 -2.43
N HIS A 27 5.21 -12.91 -3.19
CA HIS A 27 6.60 -12.52 -2.99
C HIS A 27 6.76 -11.52 -1.85
N THR A 28 7.77 -11.72 -1.01
CA THR A 28 8.14 -10.74 0.01
C THR A 28 8.62 -9.44 -0.63
N VAL A 29 8.00 -8.32 -0.26
CA VAL A 29 8.31 -6.96 -0.75
C VAL A 29 8.69 -5.99 0.36
N GLY A 30 8.51 -6.37 1.62
CA GLY A 30 8.87 -5.52 2.75
C GLY A 30 8.67 -6.21 4.09
N TRP A 31 8.93 -5.45 5.14
CA TRP A 31 8.90 -5.91 6.53
C TRP A 31 8.18 -4.92 7.43
N VAL A 32 7.58 -5.41 8.50
CA VAL A 32 6.99 -4.62 9.59
C VAL A 32 7.71 -4.98 10.88
N PHE A 33 8.37 -4.01 11.51
CA PHE A 33 8.99 -4.19 12.82
C PHE A 33 8.61 -3.06 13.77
N GLY A 34 7.99 -3.42 14.89
CA GLY A 34 7.32 -2.45 15.76
C GLY A 34 6.24 -1.71 14.97
N LEU A 35 6.33 -0.38 14.94
CA LEU A 35 5.42 0.50 14.18
C LEU A 35 5.98 0.93 12.82
N SER A 36 7.10 0.36 12.39
CA SER A 36 7.83 0.79 11.20
C SER A 36 7.73 -0.22 10.07
N VAL A 37 7.59 0.31 8.86
CA VAL A 37 7.59 -0.45 7.62
C VAL A 37 8.93 -0.25 6.92
N PHE A 38 9.53 -1.34 6.46
CA PHE A 38 10.83 -1.37 5.83
C PHE A 38 10.77 -2.02 4.46
N SER A 39 11.59 -1.54 3.53
CA SER A 39 11.82 -2.20 2.25
C SER A 39 12.66 -3.47 2.39
N LEU A 40 12.75 -4.25 1.31
CA LEU A 40 13.68 -5.39 1.23
C LEU A 40 15.16 -5.02 1.42
N LYS A 41 15.52 -3.74 1.26
CA LYS A 41 16.87 -3.22 1.50
C LYS A 41 17.09 -2.76 2.94
N GLY A 42 16.06 -2.83 3.79
CA GLY A 42 16.09 -2.39 5.18
C GLY A 42 15.91 -0.88 5.34
N GLU A 43 15.42 -0.18 4.31
CA GLU A 43 15.15 1.25 4.38
C GLU A 43 13.79 1.49 5.02
N HIS A 44 13.70 2.47 5.91
CA HIS A 44 12.42 2.87 6.51
C HIS A 44 11.57 3.60 5.48
N ILE A 45 10.43 3.01 5.12
CA ILE A 45 9.55 3.50 4.05
C ILE A 45 8.16 3.88 4.54
N GLY A 46 7.88 3.78 5.84
CA GLY A 46 6.57 4.13 6.35
C GLY A 46 6.27 3.56 7.72
N TRP A 47 5.01 3.58 8.10
CA TRP A 47 4.54 3.12 9.39
C TRP A 47 3.41 2.12 9.25
N PHE A 48 3.29 1.22 10.23
CA PHE A 48 2.14 0.35 10.40
C PHE A 48 1.66 0.52 11.84
N GLU A 49 0.49 1.11 12.00
CA GLU A 49 -0.07 1.46 13.30
C GLU A 49 -1.59 1.30 13.24
N ASP A 50 -2.17 0.71 14.29
CA ASP A 50 -3.62 0.52 14.44
C ASP A 50 -4.29 -0.15 13.21
N GLY A 51 -3.56 -1.07 12.57
CA GLY A 51 -3.99 -1.80 11.39
C GLY A 51 -3.89 -1.03 10.07
N VAL A 52 -3.28 0.15 10.07
CA VAL A 52 -3.15 1.02 8.90
C VAL A 52 -1.70 1.17 8.47
N PHE A 53 -1.45 1.02 7.17
CA PHE A 53 -0.19 1.31 6.53
C PHE A 53 -0.13 2.77 6.10
N PHE A 54 0.97 3.44 6.44
CA PHE A 54 1.26 4.80 6.06
C PHE A 54 2.55 4.87 5.23
N ASP A 55 2.57 5.72 4.21
CA ASP A 55 3.78 6.05 3.47
C ASP A 55 4.75 6.91 4.32
N ILE A 56 5.92 7.22 3.76
CA ILE A 56 6.96 8.03 4.42
C ILE A 56 6.53 9.48 4.71
N HIS A 57 5.47 9.96 4.05
CA HIS A 57 4.87 11.27 4.26
C HIS A 57 3.69 11.22 5.26
N ASN A 58 3.46 10.06 5.88
CA ASN A 58 2.37 9.78 6.81
C ASN A 58 0.97 9.83 6.19
N ASN A 59 0.84 9.53 4.89
CA ASN A 59 -0.46 9.34 4.23
C ASN A 59 -0.81 7.86 4.17
N VAL A 60 -2.10 7.54 4.20
CA VAL A 60 -2.60 6.16 4.24
C VAL A 60 -2.36 5.47 2.89
N LEU A 61 -1.71 4.31 2.92
CA LEU A 61 -1.50 3.44 1.75
C LEU A 61 -2.55 2.32 1.67
N GLY A 62 -3.01 1.87 2.84
CA GLY A 62 -3.94 0.77 2.96
C GLY A 62 -4.14 0.33 4.40
N PHE A 63 -5.05 -0.62 4.61
CA PHE A 63 -5.46 -1.05 5.94
C PHE A 63 -5.88 -2.52 5.95
N ILE A 64 -5.80 -3.16 7.12
CA ILE A 64 -6.36 -4.51 7.33
C ILE A 64 -7.82 -4.41 7.77
N PRO A 65 -8.67 -5.45 7.56
CA PRO A 65 -10.10 -5.38 7.92
C PRO A 65 -10.41 -4.98 9.36
N ALA A 66 -9.50 -5.28 10.31
CA ALA A 66 -9.65 -4.95 11.73
C ALA A 66 -9.01 -3.62 12.14
N ALA A 67 -8.67 -2.74 11.19
CA ALA A 67 -8.01 -1.48 11.48
C ALA A 67 -8.89 -0.51 12.28
N THR A 68 -8.28 0.17 13.25
CA THR A 68 -8.93 1.20 14.09
C THR A 68 -8.36 2.60 13.85
N GLY A 69 -7.25 2.72 13.10
CA GLY A 69 -6.52 3.96 12.89
C GLY A 69 -6.87 4.73 11.60
N LEU A 70 -7.93 4.35 10.88
CA LEU A 70 -8.29 5.02 9.63
C LEU A 70 -8.77 6.47 9.91
N PRO A 71 -8.30 7.47 9.14
CA PRO A 71 -8.71 8.87 9.33
C PRO A 71 -10.14 9.16 8.84
N ALA A 72 -10.73 8.26 8.06
CA ALA A 72 -12.08 8.34 7.50
C ALA A 72 -12.79 6.99 7.65
N GLU A 73 -14.08 6.94 7.31
CA GLU A 73 -14.84 5.69 7.26
C GLU A 73 -14.20 4.71 6.28
N ALA A 74 -14.09 3.44 6.68
CA ALA A 74 -13.50 2.40 5.85
C ALA A 74 -14.40 2.15 4.61
N PRO A 75 -13.82 2.00 3.41
CA PRO A 75 -14.60 1.62 2.23
C PRO A 75 -15.18 0.21 2.38
N ALA A 76 -16.23 -0.09 1.62
CA ALA A 76 -16.73 -1.44 1.50
C ALA A 76 -15.66 -2.35 0.88
N LEU A 77 -15.38 -3.48 1.51
CA LEU A 77 -14.32 -4.39 1.07
C LEU A 77 -14.81 -5.26 -0.09
N ALA A 78 -14.00 -5.33 -1.15
CA ALA A 78 -14.15 -6.36 -2.16
C ALA A 78 -13.89 -7.75 -1.56
N PRO A 79 -14.47 -8.82 -2.13
CA PRO A 79 -14.21 -10.19 -1.68
C PRO A 79 -12.70 -10.48 -1.64
N GLU A 80 -12.28 -11.20 -0.60
CA GLU A 80 -10.90 -11.64 -0.46
C GLU A 80 -10.48 -12.48 -1.67
N PRO A 81 -9.37 -12.12 -2.35
CA PRO A 81 -8.81 -12.97 -3.39
C PRO A 81 -8.32 -14.30 -2.79
N PRO A 82 -8.22 -15.37 -3.60
CA PRO A 82 -7.54 -16.60 -3.19
C PRO A 82 -6.09 -16.30 -2.80
N LEU A 83 -5.63 -16.86 -1.68
CA LEU A 83 -4.25 -16.69 -1.24
C LEU A 83 -3.29 -17.32 -2.27
N PRO A 84 -2.25 -16.60 -2.71
CA PRO A 84 -1.24 -17.14 -3.60
C PRO A 84 -0.32 -18.13 -2.86
N ALA A 85 0.45 -18.91 -3.62
CA ALA A 85 1.56 -19.67 -3.05
C ALA A 85 2.65 -18.70 -2.57
N PHE A 86 3.07 -18.83 -1.31
CA PHE A 86 4.08 -17.93 -0.75
C PHE A 86 5.49 -18.36 -1.09
N SER A 87 6.29 -17.42 -1.61
CA SER A 87 7.71 -17.66 -1.79
C SER A 87 8.43 -17.72 -0.43
N LYS A 88 9.63 -18.32 -0.43
CA LYS A 88 10.49 -18.37 0.75
C LYS A 88 10.81 -16.94 1.20
N ARG A 89 10.65 -16.66 2.50
CA ARG A 89 11.02 -15.38 3.10
C ARG A 89 12.54 -15.17 2.93
N PRO A 90 12.99 -14.06 2.32
CA PRO A 90 14.41 -13.73 2.26
C PRO A 90 14.96 -13.37 3.64
N HIS A 91 16.29 -13.29 3.77
CA HIS A 91 16.92 -12.82 5.00
C HIS A 91 16.56 -11.35 5.26
N VAL A 92 16.17 -11.03 6.50
CA VAL A 92 15.86 -9.65 6.90
C VAL A 92 17.17 -8.85 6.97
N PRO A 93 17.35 -7.79 6.17
CA PRO A 93 18.57 -6.99 6.19
C PRO A 93 18.71 -6.22 7.51
N ALA A 94 19.87 -5.59 7.71
CA ALA A 94 20.02 -4.60 8.77
C ALA A 94 19.03 -3.44 8.53
N LEU A 95 18.15 -3.20 9.50
CA LEU A 95 17.14 -2.15 9.42
C LEU A 95 17.78 -0.80 9.73
N ARG A 96 17.61 0.16 8.82
CA ARG A 96 18.15 1.51 8.96
C ARG A 96 17.32 2.34 9.95
N GLY A 97 17.90 3.45 10.40
CA GLY A 97 17.25 4.37 11.33
C GLY A 97 15.88 4.85 10.86
N ARG A 98 14.97 5.01 11.82
CA ARG A 98 13.61 5.54 11.59
C ARG A 98 13.67 7.04 11.27
N VAL A 99 12.89 7.46 10.29
CA VAL A 99 12.65 8.89 10.01
C VAL A 99 11.56 9.41 10.95
N ALA A 100 11.65 10.66 11.39
CA ALA A 100 10.60 11.30 12.17
C ALA A 100 9.29 11.36 11.37
N ARG A 101 8.15 11.11 12.03
CA ARG A 101 6.85 11.01 11.37
C ARG A 101 6.27 12.41 11.08
N PRO A 102 5.99 12.75 9.82
CA PRO A 102 5.32 14.01 9.48
C PRO A 102 3.86 14.05 9.94
N ALA A 103 3.24 15.23 9.96
CA ALA A 103 1.80 15.38 10.16
C ALA A 103 1.05 15.13 8.85
N GLY A 104 0.85 13.86 8.48
CA GLY A 104 0.05 13.47 7.32
C GLY A 104 -1.44 13.67 7.56
N ARG A 105 -2.24 13.77 6.48
CA ARG A 105 -3.64 14.21 6.56
C ARG A 105 -4.63 13.47 5.63
N GLY A 106 -4.25 12.39 4.96
CA GLY A 106 -5.17 11.70 4.05
C GLY A 106 -4.60 10.45 3.41
N TRP A 107 -5.24 10.02 2.32
CA TRP A 107 -4.76 8.93 1.48
C TRP A 107 -3.52 9.33 0.69
N SER A 108 -2.63 8.36 0.47
CA SER A 108 -1.46 8.54 -0.36
C SER A 108 -1.85 8.62 -1.83
N GLY A 109 -1.06 9.34 -2.64
CA GLY A 109 -1.19 9.28 -4.10
C GLY A 109 -0.72 7.95 -4.71
N TYR A 110 -0.22 7.03 -3.89
CA TYR A 110 0.18 5.68 -4.28
C TYR A 110 -0.74 4.65 -3.63
N CYS A 111 -1.16 3.65 -4.40
CA CYS A 111 -1.70 2.43 -3.81
C CYS A 111 -0.56 1.61 -3.16
N ILE A 112 -0.89 0.82 -2.13
CA ILE A 112 0.10 0.04 -1.38
C ILE A 112 0.97 -0.86 -2.28
N ALA A 113 0.37 -1.50 -3.29
CA ALA A 113 1.08 -2.36 -4.24
C ALA A 113 2.19 -1.59 -4.99
N SER A 114 1.84 -0.43 -5.55
CA SER A 114 2.78 0.41 -6.31
C SER A 114 3.85 1.02 -5.41
N TYR A 115 3.49 1.38 -4.17
CA TYR A 115 4.43 1.95 -3.21
C TYR A 115 5.51 0.94 -2.78
N LEU A 116 5.09 -0.29 -2.46
CA LEU A 116 5.99 -1.37 -2.04
C LEU A 116 6.88 -1.83 -3.19
N ALA A 117 6.35 -1.91 -4.42
CA ALA A 117 7.15 -2.24 -5.60
C ALA A 117 8.30 -1.24 -5.81
N GLN A 118 8.00 0.07 -5.80
CA GLN A 118 9.01 1.13 -5.97
C GLN A 118 10.07 1.11 -4.86
N SER A 119 9.66 0.74 -3.65
CA SER A 119 10.53 0.75 -2.46
C SER A 119 11.47 -0.45 -2.37
N GLY A 120 11.18 -1.56 -3.06
CA GLY A 120 11.79 -2.86 -2.73
C GLY A 120 12.22 -3.74 -3.90
N VAL A 121 11.65 -3.63 -5.12
CA VAL A 121 11.88 -4.62 -6.20
C VAL A 121 11.82 -3.95 -7.58
N PRO A 122 12.71 -4.26 -8.54
CA PRO A 122 12.48 -3.88 -9.93
C PRO A 122 11.17 -4.52 -10.41
N ALA A 123 10.20 -3.68 -10.80
CA ALA A 123 8.88 -4.08 -11.27
C ALA A 123 8.98 -5.23 -12.27
N SER A 124 8.67 -6.45 -11.83
CA SER A 124 8.49 -7.58 -12.73
C SER A 124 7.08 -7.48 -13.29
N GLY A 125 6.95 -6.62 -14.28
CA GLY A 125 5.94 -6.59 -15.34
C GLY A 125 4.53 -7.06 -15.01
N LEU A 126 3.73 -6.20 -14.38
CA LEU A 126 2.36 -5.93 -14.80
C LEU A 126 2.07 -4.45 -14.56
N PRO A 127 1.59 -3.67 -15.56
CA PRO A 127 1.11 -2.33 -15.28
C PRO A 127 -0.17 -2.44 -14.44
N TYR A 128 -0.12 -1.92 -13.21
CA TYR A 128 -1.34 -1.50 -12.52
C TYR A 128 -1.96 -0.39 -13.36
N LEU A 129 -3.05 -0.69 -14.04
CA LEU A 129 -3.86 0.32 -14.71
C LEU A 129 -4.65 1.06 -13.62
N PRO A 130 -4.37 2.34 -13.35
CA PRO A 130 -5.32 3.14 -12.59
C PRO A 130 -6.63 3.16 -13.39
N HIS A 131 -7.73 2.81 -12.73
CA HIS A 131 -9.05 2.99 -13.27
C HIS A 131 -9.19 4.49 -13.63
N MET A 132 -9.13 4.80 -14.93
CA MET A 132 -9.23 6.15 -15.45
C MET A 132 -10.60 6.73 -15.07
N ALA A 133 -10.64 7.45 -13.95
CA ALA A 133 -11.74 8.32 -13.60
C ALA A 133 -11.77 9.49 -14.60
N GLY A 134 -12.81 9.48 -15.44
CA GLY A 134 -13.41 10.60 -16.15
C GLY A 134 -12.53 11.78 -16.58
N GLN A 135 -12.12 11.80 -17.84
CA GLN A 135 -11.99 13.08 -18.56
C GLN A 135 -13.33 13.41 -19.23
N SER A 136 -14.21 14.06 -18.47
CA SER A 136 -15.26 14.87 -19.08
C SER A 136 -14.60 16.16 -19.56
N ARG A 137 -14.18 16.20 -20.83
CA ARG A 137 -13.85 17.48 -21.48
C ARG A 137 -15.18 18.15 -21.81
N ALA A 138 -15.56 19.08 -20.94
CA ALA A 138 -16.41 20.19 -21.33
C ALA A 138 -15.74 20.92 -22.51
N ALA A 139 -16.27 20.73 -23.71
CA ALA A 139 -16.03 21.63 -24.83
C ALA A 139 -17.11 22.71 -24.78
N GLY A 140 -16.85 23.74 -23.97
CA GLY A 140 -17.41 25.05 -24.24
C GLY A 140 -16.67 25.64 -25.44
N SER A 141 -17.40 25.87 -26.52
CA SER A 141 -17.02 26.86 -27.52
C SER A 141 -18.28 27.57 -27.97
N GLU A 142 -18.40 28.75 -27.41
CA GLU A 142 -19.31 29.84 -27.69
C GLU A 142 -19.14 30.34 -29.15
N LEU A 143 -20.25 30.91 -29.65
CA LEU A 143 -20.31 32.13 -30.48
C LEU A 143 -20.31 32.05 -32.02
N GLN A 144 -21.40 32.61 -32.59
CA GLN A 144 -21.50 33.45 -33.81
C GLN A 144 -21.09 32.82 -35.15
N ARG A 145 -21.91 32.80 -36.21
CA ARG A 145 -22.87 33.76 -36.76
C ARG A 145 -23.78 33.06 -37.78
#